data_AF-A0AA43FSS5-F1
#
_entry.id   AF-A0AA43FSS5-F1
#
_cell.length_a   1.000
_cell.length_b   1.000
_cell.length_c   1.000
_cell.angle_alpha   90.00
_cell.angle_beta   90.00
_cell.angle_gamma   90.00
#
_symmetry.space_group_name_H-M   'P 1'
#
loop_
_entity.id
_entity.type
_entity.pdbx_description
1 polymer ?
#
loop_
_entity_poly.entity_id
_entity_poly.type
_entity_poly.pdbx_seq_one_letter_code
_entity_poly.pdbx_strand_id
1 'polypeptide(L)'
;YTTSSIVSKSISKGTGRSTYRGLCKVHDGAHHARSNVECDALLINDTSRTDTYPYIEIEENDANVGHEASVSKIGEEQLFYLTSRGIPGDEAMAMIVRGFIEPVAKELPLEYAVELNRLIEMEMEGSVG
;
A
#
# COMPACT_ATOMS: atom_id res chain seq x y z
N TYR A 1 -15.93 9.90 20.91
CA TYR A 1 -15.69 8.44 20.84
C TYR A 1 -15.71 7.91 19.41
N THR A 2 -15.37 8.75 18.42
CA THR A 2 -15.29 8.32 17.01
C THR A 2 -14.00 7.53 16.78
N THR A 3 -14.05 6.58 15.85
CA THR A 3 -12.88 5.77 15.48
C THR A 3 -12.68 5.78 13.97
N SER A 4 -11.43 5.82 13.53
CA SER A 4 -11.05 5.79 12.11
C SER A 4 -9.86 4.86 11.89
N SER A 5 -9.81 4.21 10.73
CA SER A 5 -8.65 3.46 10.24
C SER A 5 -8.47 3.78 8.77
N ILE A 6 -7.28 4.24 8.40
CA ILE A 6 -6.90 4.58 7.03
C ILE A 6 -5.72 3.69 6.67
N VAL A 7 -5.91 2.78 5.72
CA VAL A 7 -4.84 1.95 5.16
C VAL A 7 -4.71 2.28 3.68
N SER A 8 -3.53 2.75 3.28
CA SER A 8 -3.22 3.09 1.90
C SER A 8 -2.01 2.29 1.45
N LYS A 9 -2.17 1.50 0.38
CA LYS A 9 -1.09 0.76 -0.28
C LYS A 9 -0.90 1.34 -1.68
N SER A 10 0.27 1.92 -1.95
CA SER A 10 0.60 2.49 -3.27
C SER A 10 1.60 1.59 -3.99
N ILE A 11 1.41 1.36 -5.29
CA ILE A 11 2.37 0.63 -6.13
C ILE A 11 2.80 1.58 -7.25
N SER A 12 4.09 1.61 -7.59
CA SER A 12 4.61 2.43 -8.69
C SER A 12 5.51 1.58 -9.58
N LYS A 13 5.26 1.60 -10.89
CA LYS A 13 6.00 0.82 -11.92
C LYS A 13 6.46 1.74 -13.05
N GLY A 14 7.56 1.39 -13.70
CA GLY A 14 8.16 2.14 -14.80
C GLY A 14 8.55 3.54 -14.34
N THR A 15 8.16 4.55 -15.11
CA THR A 15 8.30 5.98 -14.72
C THR A 15 7.07 6.51 -13.99
N GLY A 16 6.16 5.61 -13.60
CA GLY A 16 4.93 5.93 -12.91
C GLY A 16 5.17 6.58 -11.54
N ARG A 17 4.26 7.47 -11.17
CA ARG A 17 4.28 8.19 -9.91
C ARG A 17 2.96 8.02 -9.18
N SER A 18 3.01 7.43 -7.99
CA SER A 18 1.88 7.35 -7.07
C SER A 18 1.97 8.42 -6.00
N THR A 19 0.84 8.95 -5.54
CA THR A 19 0.81 9.99 -4.52
C THR A 19 -0.31 9.75 -3.53
N TYR A 20 0.03 9.57 -2.27
CA TYR A 20 -0.92 9.60 -1.16
C TYR A 20 -1.06 11.03 -0.63
N ARG A 21 -2.31 11.45 -0.43
CA ARG A 21 -2.63 12.68 0.30
C ARG A 21 -3.81 12.38 1.21
N GLY A 22 -3.63 12.62 2.51
CA GLY A 22 -4.67 12.39 3.50
C GLY A 22 -4.69 13.50 4.55
N LEU A 23 -5.89 13.81 5.05
CA LEU A 23 -6.10 14.67 6.20
C LEU A 23 -6.83 13.87 7.27
N CYS A 24 -6.20 13.71 8.44
CA CYS A 24 -6.85 13.24 9.65
C CYS A 24 -7.09 14.44 10.55
N LYS A 25 -8.35 14.91 10.62
CA LYS A 25 -8.76 16.01 11.47
C LYS A 25 -9.61 15.53 12.64
N VAL A 26 -9.22 15.91 13.86
CA VAL A 26 -10.01 15.74 15.08
C VAL A 26 -10.44 17.11 15.54
N HIS A 27 -11.75 17.36 15.54
CA HIS A 27 -12.34 18.62 15.98
C HIS A 27 -12.45 18.69 17.50
N ASP A 28 -12.47 19.91 18.04
CA ASP A 28 -12.82 20.19 19.44
C ASP A 28 -14.15 19.53 19.84
N GLY A 29 -14.20 18.90 21.00
CA GLY A 29 -15.36 18.15 21.50
C GLY A 29 -15.46 16.70 21.01
N ALA A 30 -14.54 16.25 20.14
CA ALA A 30 -14.46 14.85 19.70
C ALA A 30 -13.77 13.96 20.75
N HIS A 31 -14.24 14.01 21.99
CA HIS A 31 -13.60 13.36 23.14
C HIS A 31 -13.30 11.88 22.89
N HIS A 32 -12.10 11.44 23.24
CA HIS A 32 -11.62 10.07 23.07
C HIS A 32 -11.67 9.56 21.62
N ALA A 33 -11.53 10.44 20.63
CA ALA A 33 -11.38 10.03 19.24
C ALA A 33 -10.14 9.14 19.06
N ARG A 34 -10.23 8.14 18.18
CA ARG A 34 -9.09 7.29 17.82
C ARG A 34 -8.92 7.22 16.31
N SER A 35 -7.70 7.34 15.82
CA SER A 35 -7.43 7.17 14.39
C SER A 35 -6.09 6.47 14.18
N ASN A 36 -6.04 5.55 13.23
CA ASN A 36 -4.78 4.98 12.74
C ASN A 36 -4.63 5.24 11.25
N VAL A 37 -3.46 5.67 10.81
CA VAL A 37 -3.14 5.97 9.42
C VAL A 37 -1.89 5.22 8.99
N GLU A 38 -2.05 4.19 8.19
CA GLU A 38 -0.97 3.36 7.64
C GLU A 38 -0.83 3.65 6.13
N CYS A 39 0.37 4.05 5.71
CA CYS A 39 0.67 4.44 4.34
C CYS A 39 1.90 3.68 3.83
N ASP A 40 1.70 2.57 3.15
CA ASP A 40 2.81 1.84 2.55
C ASP A 40 2.88 2.06 1.06
N ALA A 41 4.11 2.14 0.55
CA ALA A 41 4.37 2.21 -0.87
C ALA A 41 5.37 1.14 -1.30
N LEU A 42 5.11 0.54 -2.46
CA LEU A 42 5.96 -0.42 -3.13
C LEU A 42 6.43 0.15 -4.48
N LEU A 43 7.74 0.30 -4.62
CA LEU A 43 8.39 0.68 -5.87
C LEU A 43 8.86 -0.59 -6.58
N ILE A 44 8.36 -0.81 -7.81
CA ILE A 44 8.70 -2.00 -8.61
C ILE A 44 10.11 -1.87 -9.19
N ASN A 45 10.55 -0.65 -9.51
CA ASN A 45 11.83 -0.36 -10.17
C ASN A 45 12.38 1.00 -9.74
N ASP A 46 13.67 1.24 -9.96
CA ASP A 46 14.37 2.43 -9.47
C ASP A 46 13.91 3.77 -10.07
N THR A 47 13.32 3.74 -11.26
CA THR A 47 12.81 4.94 -11.94
C THR A 47 11.38 5.29 -11.54
N SER A 48 10.72 4.42 -10.77
CA SER A 48 9.38 4.67 -10.23
C SER A 48 9.45 5.54 -8.98
N ARG A 49 8.36 6.26 -8.69
CA ARG A 49 8.32 7.21 -7.57
C ARG A 49 7.02 7.13 -6.80
N THR A 50 7.10 7.32 -5.50
CA THR A 50 5.95 7.52 -4.62
C THR A 50 6.16 8.78 -3.78
N ASP A 51 5.09 9.50 -3.49
CA ASP A 51 5.11 10.61 -2.53
C ASP A 51 3.94 10.50 -1.55
N THR A 52 4.21 10.77 -0.28
CA THR A 52 3.22 10.67 0.79
C THR A 52 3.12 12.02 1.49
N TYR A 53 1.93 12.63 1.45
CA TYR A 53 1.65 13.94 2.05
C TYR A 53 0.55 13.80 3.12
N PRO A 54 0.92 13.41 4.36
CA PRO A 54 -0.02 13.30 5.46
C PRO A 54 -0.24 14.66 6.12
N TYR A 55 -1.51 14.96 6.44
CA TYR A 55 -1.91 16.09 7.26
C TYR A 55 -2.64 15.55 8.49
N ILE A 56 -2.21 15.97 9.67
CA ILE A 56 -2.82 15.57 10.95
C ILE A 56 -3.09 16.84 11.75
N GLU A 57 -4.36 17.12 12.00
CA GLU A 57 -4.83 18.29 12.73
C GLU A 57 -5.65 17.83 13.94
N ILE A 58 -5.12 18.03 15.14
CA ILE A 58 -5.75 17.55 16.39
C ILE A 58 -6.10 18.77 17.25
N GLU A 59 -7.41 19.03 17.37
CA GLU A 59 -7.97 20.11 18.19
C GLU A 59 -8.52 19.60 19.52
N GLU A 60 -8.37 18.30 19.83
CA GLU A 60 -8.87 17.67 21.05
C GLU A 60 -7.73 17.00 21.85
N ASN A 61 -7.70 17.20 23.17
CA ASN A 61 -6.57 16.81 24.00
C ASN A 61 -6.54 15.32 24.37
N ASP A 62 -7.71 14.69 24.44
CA ASP A 62 -7.86 13.28 24.84
C ASP A 62 -8.00 12.31 23.65
N ALA A 63 -7.68 12.79 22.43
CA ALA A 63 -7.65 12.00 21.22
C ALA A 63 -6.36 11.17 21.09
N ASN A 64 -6.45 10.01 20.43
CA ASN A 64 -5.32 9.13 20.15
C ASN A 64 -5.20 8.90 18.65
N VAL A 65 -4.15 9.45 18.04
CA VAL A 65 -3.91 9.33 16.58
C VAL A 65 -2.52 8.80 16.31
N GLY A 66 -2.44 7.71 15.56
CA GLY A 66 -1.20 7.11 15.07
C GLY A 66 -1.04 7.28 13.57
N HIS A 67 0.19 7.52 13.11
CA HIS A 67 0.53 7.50 11.69
C HIS A 67 1.84 6.75 11.46
N GLU A 68 1.80 5.81 10.51
CA GLU A 68 2.93 5.06 10.00
C GLU A 68 3.00 5.20 8.49
N ALA A 69 4.22 5.35 7.97
CA ALA A 69 4.47 5.34 6.54
C ALA A 69 5.76 4.60 6.21
N SER A 70 5.68 3.65 5.28
CA SER A 70 6.83 2.87 4.82
C SER A 70 6.96 2.91 3.29
N VAL A 71 8.21 2.87 2.81
CA VAL A 71 8.49 2.72 1.37
C VAL A 71 9.40 1.52 1.21
N SER A 72 8.95 0.55 0.43
CA SER A 72 9.69 -0.66 0.11
C SER A 72 9.98 -0.71 -1.38
N LYS A 73 11.11 -1.33 -1.74
CA LYS A 73 11.42 -1.72 -3.11
C LYS A 73 11.33 -3.24 -3.20
N ILE A 74 10.98 -3.76 -4.37
CA ILE A 74 11.10 -5.20 -4.60
C ILE A 74 12.59 -5.55 -4.62
N GLY A 75 13.01 -6.37 -3.66
CA GLY A 75 14.40 -6.77 -3.53
C GLY A 75 14.78 -7.79 -4.60
N GLU A 76 15.93 -7.59 -5.24
CA GLU A 76 16.49 -8.57 -6.18
C GLU A 76 16.64 -9.94 -5.53
N GLU A 77 16.95 -10.00 -4.23
CA GLU A 77 17.06 -11.25 -3.48
C GLU A 77 15.72 -12.00 -3.36
N GLN A 78 14.60 -11.29 -3.15
CA GLN A 78 13.27 -11.91 -3.07
C GLN A 78 12.87 -12.48 -4.43
N LEU A 79 13.11 -11.72 -5.50
CA LEU A 79 12.84 -12.16 -6.87
C LEU A 79 13.74 -13.33 -7.26
N PHE A 80 15.04 -13.26 -6.93
CA PHE A 80 16.00 -14.34 -7.13
C PHE A 80 15.59 -15.60 -6.37
N TYR A 81 15.14 -15.46 -5.12
CA TYR A 81 14.71 -16.59 -4.31
C TYR A 81 13.53 -17.31 -4.95
N LEU A 82 12.48 -16.57 -5.34
CA LEU A 82 11.29 -17.16 -5.98
C LEU A 82 11.62 -17.78 -7.35
N THR A 83 12.41 -17.09 -8.17
CA THR A 83 12.81 -17.60 -9.49
C THR A 83 13.74 -18.80 -9.40
N SER A 84 14.60 -18.88 -8.37
CA SER A 84 15.43 -20.07 -8.09
C SER A 84 14.60 -21.32 -7.76
N ARG A 85 13.33 -21.14 -7.34
CA ARG A 85 12.38 -22.24 -7.09
C ARG A 85 11.60 -22.64 -8.35
N GLY A 86 11.95 -22.08 -9.51
CA GLY A 86 11.30 -22.37 -10.79
C GLY A 86 10.05 -21.53 -11.06
N ILE A 87 9.77 -20.52 -10.24
CA ILE A 87 8.65 -19.59 -10.47
C ILE A 87 9.08 -18.60 -11.57
N PRO A 88 8.30 -18.42 -12.65
CA PRO A 88 8.58 -17.41 -13.67
C PRO A 88 8.72 -16.00 -13.07
N GLY A 89 9.60 -15.17 -13.63
CA GLY A 89 9.88 -13.85 -13.07
C GLY A 89 8.64 -12.95 -12.92
N ASP A 90 7.78 -12.90 -13.94
CA ASP A 90 6.54 -12.13 -13.91
C ASP A 90 5.55 -12.68 -12.86
N GLU A 91 5.48 -14.01 -12.69
CA GLU A 91 4.65 -14.64 -11.67
C GLU A 91 5.19 -14.37 -10.25
N ALA A 92 6.51 -14.40 -10.07
CA ALA A 92 7.17 -14.06 -8.81
C ALA A 92 6.91 -12.60 -8.44
N MET A 93 6.98 -11.68 -9.41
CA MET A 93 6.64 -10.27 -9.24
C MET A 93 5.18 -10.09 -8.80
N ALA A 94 4.24 -10.70 -9.54
CA ALA A 94 2.83 -10.69 -9.20
C ALA A 94 2.56 -11.26 -7.79
N MET A 95 3.29 -12.31 -7.39
CA MET A 95 3.16 -12.90 -6.06
C MET A 95 3.57 -11.94 -4.95
N ILE A 96 4.69 -11.21 -5.10
CA ILE A 96 5.14 -10.20 -4.14
C ILE A 96 4.11 -9.07 -4.04
N VAL A 97 3.63 -8.57 -5.18
CA VAL A 97 2.65 -7.48 -5.24
C VAL A 97 1.31 -7.90 -4.61
N ARG A 98 0.82 -9.11 -4.89
CA ARG A 98 -0.39 -9.66 -4.24
C ARG A 98 -0.23 -9.76 -2.73
N GLY A 99 0.94 -10.19 -2.25
CA GLY A 99 1.23 -10.22 -0.82
C GLY A 99 1.20 -8.83 -0.18
N PHE A 100 1.70 -7.82 -0.89
CA PHE A 100 1.71 -6.43 -0.43
C PHE A 100 0.29 -5.83 -0.32
N ILE A 101 -0.59 -6.12 -1.28
CA ILE A 101 -1.96 -5.57 -1.30
C ILE A 101 -3.00 -6.45 -0.57
N GLU A 102 -2.58 -7.59 -0.02
CA GLU A 102 -3.45 -8.56 0.63
C GLU A 102 -4.40 -7.96 1.69
N PRO A 103 -3.96 -7.01 2.55
CA PRO A 103 -4.86 -6.39 3.52
C PRO A 103 -6.01 -5.62 2.87
N VAL A 104 -5.80 -5.03 1.69
CA VAL A 104 -6.84 -4.31 0.95
C VAL A 104 -7.74 -5.28 0.21
N ALA A 105 -7.16 -6.31 -0.43
CA ALA A 105 -7.93 -7.31 -1.16
C ALA A 105 -8.90 -8.09 -0.26
N LYS A 106 -8.54 -8.34 1.00
CA LYS A 106 -9.39 -9.02 1.99
C LYS A 106 -10.66 -8.25 2.36
N GLU A 107 -10.64 -6.92 2.24
CA GLU A 107 -11.81 -6.07 2.53
C GLU A 107 -12.79 -6.01 1.35
N LEU A 108 -12.40 -6.50 0.17
CA LEU A 108 -13.26 -6.56 -1.00
C LEU A 108 -14.09 -7.85 -1.01
N PRO A 109 -15.33 -7.81 -1.54
CA PRO A 109 -16.06 -9.03 -1.84
C PRO A 109 -15.27 -9.95 -2.78
N LEU A 110 -15.44 -11.26 -2.62
CA LEU A 110 -14.62 -12.28 -3.28
C LEU A 110 -14.50 -12.07 -4.80
N GLU A 111 -15.60 -11.76 -5.47
CA GLU A 111 -15.64 -11.50 -6.91
C GLU A 111 -14.74 -10.34 -7.35
N TYR A 112 -14.70 -9.24 -6.59
CA TYR A 112 -13.82 -8.10 -6.88
C TYR A 112 -12.37 -8.39 -6.50
N ALA A 113 -12.14 -9.14 -5.42
CA ALA A 113 -10.79 -9.53 -5.02
C ALA A 113 -10.13 -10.43 -6.10
N VAL A 114 -10.89 -11.35 -6.69
CA VAL A 114 -10.42 -12.18 -7.82
C VAL A 114 -10.07 -11.31 -9.02
N GLU A 115 -10.93 -10.35 -9.38
CA GLU A 115 -10.67 -9.46 -10.52
C GLU A 115 -9.46 -8.56 -10.28
N LEU A 116 -9.30 -8.01 -9.07
CA LEU A 116 -8.14 -7.21 -8.70
C LEU A 116 -6.83 -7.99 -8.87
N ASN A 117 -6.81 -9.26 -8.44
CA ASN A 117 -5.63 -10.12 -8.59
C ASN A 117 -5.30 -10.37 -10.06
N ARG A 118 -6.32 -10.55 -10.92
CA ARG A 118 -6.13 -10.72 -12.35
C ARG A 118 -5.57 -9.47 -13.02
N LEU A 119 -6.06 -8.29 -12.65
CA LEU A 119 -5.53 -7.02 -13.15
C LEU A 119 -4.06 -6.83 -12.74
N ILE A 120 -3.70 -7.23 -11.52
CA ILE A 120 -2.30 -7.18 -11.06
C ILE A 120 -1.42 -8.09 -11.89
N GLU A 121 -1.85 -9.32 -12.19
CA GLU A 121 -1.08 -10.22 -13.06
C GLU A 121 -0.83 -9.59 -14.44
N MET A 122 -1.86 -9.03 -15.06
CA MET A 122 -1.75 -8.36 -16.35
C MET A 122 -0.80 -7.16 -16.30
N GLU A 123 -0.89 -6.33 -15.26
CA GLU A 123 0.02 -5.19 -15.08
C GLU A 123 1.46 -5.64 -14.77
N MET A 124 1.66 -6.84 -14.25
CA MET A 124 2.96 -7.39 -13.92
C MET A 124 3.63 -8.16 -15.07
N GLU A 125 2.94 -8.41 -16.17
CA GLU A 125 3.56 -8.96 -17.38
C GLU A 125 4.64 -8.00 -17.90
N GLY A 126 5.81 -8.55 -18.27
CA GLY A 126 6.94 -7.76 -18.77
C GLY A 126 7.53 -6.77 -17.76
N SER A 127 7.32 -6.99 -16.45
CA SER A 127 7.96 -6.20 -15.39
C SER A 127 9.41 -6.58 -15.15
N VAL A 128 9.80 -7.77 -15.61
CA VAL A 128 11.17 -8.27 -15.51
C VAL A 128 11.93 -7.82 -16.76
N GLY A 129 12.54 -6.64 -16.68
CA GLY A 129 13.30 -5.99 -17.76
C GLY A 129 13.33 -4.47 -17.59
#